data_AF-A0ABD3IPF2-F1
#
_entry.id   AF-A0ABD3IPF2-F1
#
_cell.length_a   1.000
_cell.length_b   1.000
_cell.length_c   1.000
_cell.angle_alpha   90.00
_cell.angle_beta   90.00
_cell.angle_gamma   90.00
#
_symmetry.space_group_name_H-M   'P 1'
#
loop_
_entity.id
_entity.type
_entity.pdbx_description
1 polymer ?
#
loop_
_entity_poly.entity_id
_entity_poly.type
_entity_poly.pdbx_seq_one_letter_code
_entity_poly.pdbx_strand_id
1 'polypeptide(L)'
;MDGKVDGVVKAFLEDFENGSLEAKGWPAVFLAHIILKAAMNAYTRILAKTYPNFIVNSMRPGFVKTGINFNTSMLLVQEGAETPVKWALLPDGGPSGCFFVGKKCQTSHGR
;
A
#
# COMPACT_ATOMS: atom_id res chain seq x y z
N MET A 1 3.43 -13.57 -12.28
CA MET A 1 2.44 -12.81 -11.47
C MET A 1 2.65 -11.30 -11.62
N ASP A 2 3.87 -10.89 -11.96
CA ASP A 2 4.37 -9.52 -11.98
C ASP A 2 3.67 -8.64 -13.03
N GLY A 3 3.47 -9.15 -14.25
CA GLY A 3 2.81 -8.39 -15.32
C GLY A 3 1.34 -8.00 -15.07
N LYS A 4 0.66 -8.59 -14.07
CA LYS A 4 -0.72 -8.19 -13.73
C LYS A 4 -0.76 -6.84 -13.02
N VAL A 5 0.22 -6.55 -12.16
CA VAL A 5 0.29 -5.26 -11.46
C VAL A 5 0.64 -4.17 -12.47
N ASP A 6 1.65 -4.42 -13.31
CA ASP A 6 2.05 -3.49 -14.37
C ASP A 6 0.92 -3.22 -15.36
N GLY A 7 0.13 -4.24 -15.71
CA GLY A 7 -1.03 -4.09 -16.58
C GLY A 7 -2.09 -3.13 -16.02
N VAL A 8 -2.37 -3.20 -14.71
CA VAL A 8 -3.32 -2.28 -14.05
C VAL A 8 -2.78 -0.85 -14.02
N VAL A 9 -1.48 -0.68 -13.74
CA VAL A 9 -0.85 0.65 -13.71
C VAL A 9 -0.82 1.26 -15.11
N LYS A 10 -0.49 0.47 -16.14
CA LYS A 10 -0.50 0.93 -17.55
C LYS A 10 -1.91 1.32 -18.00
N ALA A 11 -2.91 0.50 -17.73
CA ALA A 11 -4.30 0.82 -18.05
C ALA A 11 -4.75 2.12 -17.37
N PHE A 12 -4.38 2.33 -16.11
CA PHE A 12 -4.65 3.59 -15.42
C PHE A 12 -4.00 4.80 -16.11
N LEU A 13 -2.72 4.69 -16.52
CA LEU A 13 -2.01 5.78 -17.20
C LEU A 13 -2.63 6.10 -18.57
N GLU A 14 -2.95 5.08 -19.36
CA GLU A 14 -3.64 5.25 -20.65
C GLU A 14 -4.99 5.92 -20.47
N ASP A 15 -5.77 5.52 -19.45
CA ASP A 15 -7.09 6.08 -19.19
C ASP A 15 -7.04 7.51 -18.66
N PHE A 16 -5.97 7.83 -17.91
CA PHE A 16 -5.66 9.18 -17.44
C PHE A 16 -5.32 10.11 -18.61
N GLU A 17 -4.44 9.67 -19.52
CA GLU A 17 -4.05 10.42 -20.71
C GLU A 17 -5.24 10.66 -21.65
N ASN A 18 -6.13 9.68 -21.78
CA ASN A 18 -7.34 9.76 -22.60
C ASN A 18 -8.50 10.52 -21.92
N GLY A 19 -8.33 11.01 -20.69
CA GLY A 19 -9.40 11.70 -19.96
C GLY A 19 -10.64 10.83 -19.66
N SER A 20 -10.46 9.51 -19.63
CA SER A 20 -11.56 8.52 -19.56
C SER A 20 -11.75 7.87 -18.19
N LEU A 21 -11.15 8.45 -17.15
CA LEU A 21 -11.07 7.86 -15.81
C LEU A 21 -12.44 7.56 -15.19
N GLU A 22 -13.34 8.55 -15.18
CA GLU A 22 -14.68 8.41 -14.61
C GLU A 22 -15.52 7.39 -15.39
N ALA A 23 -15.48 7.46 -16.72
CA ALA A 23 -16.20 6.53 -17.60
C ALA A 23 -15.78 5.07 -17.41
N LYS A 24 -14.51 4.84 -17.04
CA LYS A 24 -13.96 3.51 -16.73
C LYS A 24 -14.03 3.13 -15.25
N GLY A 25 -14.69 3.94 -14.43
CA GLY A 25 -14.97 3.64 -13.02
C GLY A 25 -13.76 3.80 -12.09
N TRP A 26 -12.74 4.54 -12.52
CA TRP A 26 -11.62 4.87 -11.63
C TRP A 26 -12.08 5.84 -10.52
N PRO A 27 -11.60 5.70 -9.27
CA PRO A 27 -11.96 6.61 -8.18
C PRO A 27 -11.78 8.12 -8.48
N ALA A 28 -12.68 8.98 -8.01
CA ALA A 28 -12.66 10.40 -8.39
C ALA A 28 -11.62 11.26 -7.64
N VAL A 29 -11.23 10.88 -6.42
CA VAL A 29 -10.38 11.72 -5.53
C VAL A 29 -9.15 10.94 -5.09
N PHE A 30 -7.99 11.62 -5.04
CA PHE A 30 -6.68 11.03 -4.70
C PHE A 30 -6.32 9.81 -5.58
N LEU A 31 -6.80 9.80 -6.81
CA LEU A 31 -6.82 8.61 -7.66
C LEU A 31 -5.44 7.99 -7.88
N ALA A 32 -4.47 8.82 -8.30
CA ALA A 32 -3.10 8.37 -8.48
C ALA A 32 -2.49 7.80 -7.19
N HIS A 33 -2.81 8.39 -6.03
CA HIS A 33 -2.33 7.89 -4.74
C HIS A 33 -2.95 6.53 -4.40
N ILE A 34 -4.26 6.36 -4.60
CA ILE A 34 -4.98 5.10 -4.35
C ILE A 34 -4.41 3.99 -5.23
N ILE A 35 -4.27 4.24 -6.53
CA ILE A 35 -3.74 3.26 -7.48
C ILE A 35 -2.30 2.91 -7.16
N LEU A 36 -1.45 3.90 -6.87
CA LEU A 36 -0.06 3.65 -6.49
C LEU A 36 0.04 2.80 -5.22
N LYS A 37 -0.73 3.12 -4.17
CA LYS A 37 -0.70 2.34 -2.91
C LYS A 37 -1.27 0.93 -3.10
N ALA A 38 -2.29 0.75 -3.93
CA ALA A 38 -2.82 -0.57 -4.26
C ALA A 38 -1.79 -1.41 -5.03
N ALA A 39 -1.11 -0.83 -6.02
CA ALA A 39 -0.06 -1.48 -6.79
C ALA A 39 1.13 -1.86 -5.89
N MET A 40 1.59 -0.97 -5.00
CA MET A 40 2.63 -1.27 -4.02
C MET A 40 2.25 -2.45 -3.12
N ASN A 41 1.02 -2.47 -2.58
CA ASN A 41 0.55 -3.56 -1.72
C ASN A 41 0.51 -4.91 -2.48
N ALA A 42 0.12 -4.89 -3.75
CA ALA A 42 0.14 -6.08 -4.60
C ALA A 42 1.59 -6.54 -4.87
N TYR A 43 2.49 -5.60 -5.14
CA TYR A 43 3.91 -5.88 -5.37
C TYR A 43 4.61 -6.44 -4.13
N THR A 44 4.27 -5.96 -2.93
CA THR A 44 4.74 -6.56 -1.66
C THR A 44 4.44 -8.06 -1.59
N ARG A 45 3.23 -8.48 -2.01
CA ARG A 45 2.84 -9.91 -2.00
C ARG A 45 3.62 -10.73 -3.02
N ILE A 46 3.98 -10.11 -4.15
CA ILE A 46 4.82 -10.74 -5.17
C ILE A 46 6.22 -10.93 -4.59
N LEU A 47 6.84 -9.88 -4.07
CA LEU A 47 8.18 -9.93 -3.47
C LEU A 47 8.26 -10.95 -2.33
N ALA A 48 7.26 -11.01 -1.45
CA ALA A 48 7.21 -11.99 -0.37
C ALA A 48 7.21 -13.45 -0.85
N LYS A 49 6.61 -13.71 -2.03
CA LYS A 49 6.62 -15.04 -2.66
C LYS A 49 7.92 -15.33 -3.39
N THR A 50 8.48 -14.32 -4.05
CA THR A 50 9.74 -14.44 -4.80
C THR A 50 10.94 -14.65 -3.86
N TYR A 51 10.90 -14.02 -2.68
CA TYR A 51 12.00 -14.04 -1.71
C TYR A 51 11.51 -14.60 -0.36
N PRO A 52 11.35 -15.93 -0.22
CA PRO A 52 10.81 -16.54 1.01
C PRO A 52 11.71 -16.37 2.24
N ASN A 53 13.00 -16.07 2.04
CA ASN A 53 13.95 -15.79 3.11
C ASN A 53 13.85 -14.35 3.65
N PHE A 54 13.09 -13.48 2.98
CA PHE A 54 12.86 -12.11 3.40
C PHE A 54 11.44 -11.94 3.94
N ILE A 55 11.33 -11.17 5.02
CA ILE A 55 10.05 -10.68 5.54
C ILE A 55 9.70 -9.40 4.78
N VAL A 56 8.75 -9.48 3.84
CA VAL A 56 8.34 -8.35 3.01
C VAL A 56 6.88 -8.02 3.28
N ASN A 57 6.63 -6.86 3.89
CA ASN A 57 5.28 -6.42 4.27
C ASN A 57 5.00 -4.98 3.85
N SER A 58 3.71 -4.65 3.81
CA SER A 58 3.19 -3.31 3.57
C SER A 58 2.34 -2.89 4.75
N MET A 59 2.16 -1.59 4.98
CA MET A 59 1.42 -1.11 6.13
C MET A 59 0.87 0.31 5.94
N ARG A 60 -0.12 0.68 6.77
CA ARG A 60 -0.69 2.04 6.83
C ARG A 60 -0.37 2.70 8.18
N PRO A 61 0.37 3.83 8.20
CA PRO A 61 0.83 4.47 9.44
C PRO A 61 -0.25 5.34 10.11
N GLY A 62 -1.46 5.36 9.55
CA GLY A 62 -2.50 6.33 9.91
C GLY A 62 -2.36 7.64 9.13
N PHE A 63 -3.22 8.60 9.46
CA PHE A 63 -3.17 9.93 8.87
C PHE A 63 -2.19 10.76 9.70
N VAL A 64 -0.93 10.85 9.31
CA VAL A 64 0.16 11.44 10.14
C VAL A 64 0.35 12.92 9.82
N LYS A 65 0.63 13.74 10.83
CA LYS A 65 0.96 15.17 10.72
C LYS A 65 2.32 15.34 10.06
N THR A 66 2.32 15.47 8.73
CA THR A 66 3.51 15.63 7.89
C THR A 66 3.25 16.69 6.82
N GLY A 67 4.30 17.13 6.13
CA GLY A 67 4.18 18.05 4.99
C GLY A 67 3.27 17.53 3.87
N ILE A 68 3.21 16.21 3.64
CA ILE A 68 2.30 15.58 2.67
C ILE A 68 0.84 15.91 2.98
N ASN A 69 0.51 15.98 4.27
CA ASN A 69 -0.84 16.27 4.75
C ASN A 69 -0.98 17.73 5.21
N PHE A 70 -0.12 18.64 4.75
CA PHE A 70 -0.11 20.05 5.16
C PHE A 70 -0.14 20.27 6.68
N ASN A 71 0.41 19.32 7.45
CA ASN A 71 0.36 19.30 8.91
C ASN A 71 -1.05 19.40 9.53
N THR A 72 -2.11 18.96 8.82
CA THR A 72 -3.51 19.09 9.28
C THR A 72 -4.00 17.95 10.18
N SER A 73 -3.20 16.89 10.37
CA SER A 73 -3.58 15.77 11.23
C SER A 73 -3.26 16.01 12.72
N MET A 74 -3.97 15.30 13.59
CA MET A 74 -3.70 15.19 15.03
C MET A 74 -2.64 14.12 15.38
N LEU A 75 -2.43 13.12 14.52
CA LEU A 75 -1.49 12.03 14.80
C LEU A 75 -0.04 12.50 14.56
N LEU A 76 0.81 12.45 15.57
CA LEU A 76 2.19 12.89 15.50
C LEU A 76 3.06 11.94 14.66
N VAL A 77 4.16 12.46 14.14
CA VAL A 77 5.16 11.68 13.39
C VAL A 77 5.66 10.49 14.21
N GLN A 78 5.90 10.69 15.50
CA GLN A 78 6.36 9.65 16.41
C GLN A 78 5.34 8.52 16.56
N GLU A 79 4.05 8.85 16.74
CA GLU A 79 2.97 7.88 16.85
C GLU A 79 2.77 7.10 15.54
N GLY A 80 2.85 7.80 14.40
CA GLY A 80 2.80 7.19 13.07
C GLY A 80 3.97 6.24 12.79
N ALA A 81 5.14 6.47 13.41
CA ALA A 81 6.36 5.68 13.25
C ALA A 81 6.36 4.38 14.09
N GLU A 82 5.53 4.28 15.12
CA GLU A 82 5.47 3.07 15.96
C GLU A 82 5.14 1.81 15.16
N THR A 83 4.17 1.92 14.25
CA THR A 83 3.72 0.80 13.41
C THR A 83 4.83 0.30 12.47
N PRO A 84 5.49 1.13 11.64
CA PRO A 84 6.57 0.65 10.76
C PRO A 84 7.76 0.11 11.55
N VAL A 85 8.16 0.76 12.65
CA VAL A 85 9.27 0.27 13.49
C VAL A 85 8.96 -1.11 14.05
N LYS A 86 7.74 -1.33 14.57
CA LYS A 86 7.31 -2.64 15.08
C LYS A 86 7.38 -3.74 14.02
N TRP A 87 6.94 -3.46 12.79
CA TRP A 87 6.93 -4.47 11.73
C TRP A 87 8.29 -4.67 11.06
N ALA A 88 9.19 -3.70 11.15
CA ALA A 88 10.58 -3.82 10.72
C ALA A 88 11.42 -4.69 11.67
N LEU A 89 11.07 -4.71 12.96
CA LEU A 89 11.76 -5.48 14.01
C LEU A 89 11.12 -6.85 14.28
N LEU A 90 10.47 -7.44 13.28
CA LEU A 90 9.93 -8.79 13.41
C LEU A 90 11.07 -9.81 13.58
N PRO A 91 10.88 -10.84 14.44
CA PRO A 91 11.81 -11.95 14.49
C PRO A 91 11.75 -12.75 13.18
N ASP A 92 12.79 -13.53 12.93
CA ASP A 92 12.82 -14.50 11.85
C ASP A 92 11.61 -15.45 11.93
N GLY A 93 11.05 -15.81 10.77
CA GLY A 93 9.81 -16.60 10.69
C GLY A 93 8.53 -15.80 10.95
N GLY A 94 8.62 -14.47 11.10
CA GLY A 94 7.45 -13.58 11.14
C GLY A 94 6.61 -13.58 9.85
N PRO A 95 5.40 -12.99 9.88
CA PRO A 95 4.51 -12.95 8.73
C PRO A 95 5.13 -12.19 7.56
N SER A 96 5.01 -12.72 6.33
CA SER A 96 5.46 -12.09 5.08
C SER A 96 4.31 -12.00 4.07
N GLY A 97 4.28 -10.96 3.25
CA GLY A 97 3.22 -10.69 2.26
C GLY A 97 1.94 -10.09 2.85
N CYS A 98 1.99 -9.55 4.07
CA CYS A 98 0.86 -8.94 4.75
C CYS A 98 0.72 -7.44 4.41
N PHE A 99 -0.52 -6.93 4.52
CA PHE A 99 -0.81 -5.51 4.60
C PHE A 99 -1.34 -5.16 6.00
N PHE A 100 -0.62 -4.34 6.76
CA PHE A 100 -0.95 -4.04 8.15
C PHE A 100 -1.71 -2.71 8.31
N VAL A 101 -2.75 -2.76 9.13
CA VAL A 101 -3.51 -1.59 9.60
C VAL A 101 -3.46 -1.58 11.11
N GLY A 102 -2.66 -0.67 11.67
CA GLY A 102 -2.30 -0.73 13.09
C GLY A 102 -1.71 -2.10 13.44
N LYS A 103 -2.37 -2.85 14.34
CA LYS A 103 -1.92 -4.16 14.82
C LYS A 103 -2.47 -5.36 14.03
N LYS A 104 -3.25 -5.16 12.97
CA LYS A 104 -3.95 -6.24 12.24
C LYS A 104 -3.37 -6.44 10.85
N CYS A 105 -3.03 -7.69 10.48
CA CYS A 105 -2.80 -8.07 9.09
C CYS A 105 -4.16 -8.19 8.37
N GLN A 106 -4.31 -7.52 7.25
CA GLN A 106 -5.39 -7.76 6.31
C GLN A 106 -4.91 -8.72 5.22
N THR A 107 -5.46 -9.93 5.23
CA THR A 107 -5.33 -10.88 4.12
C THR A 107 -6.56 -10.75 3.23
N SER A 108 -6.45 -11.14 1.96
CA SER A 108 -7.57 -11.08 1.00
C SER A 108 -8.67 -12.14 1.24
N HIS A 109 -8.68 -12.81 2.38
CA HIS A 109 -9.71 -13.78 2.76
C HIS A 109 -10.68 -13.10 3.72
N GLY A 110 -11.70 -12.44 3.16
CA GLY A 110 -12.70 -11.70 3.92
C GLY A 110 -13.46 -10.74 3.01
N ARG A 111 -14.21 -11.28 2.07
CA ARG A 111 -15.43 -10.68 1.53
C ARG A 111 -16.59 -11.54 1.98
#